data_AF-A0A9X9A4Q6-F1
#
_entry.id   AF-A0A9X9A4Q6-F1
#
_cell.length_a   1.000
_cell.length_b   1.000
_cell.length_c   1.000
_cell.angle_alpha   90.00
_cell.angle_beta   90.00
_cell.angle_gamma   90.00
#
_symmetry.space_group_name_H-M   'P 1'
#
loop_
_entity.id
_entity.type
_entity.pdbx_description
1 polymer ?
#
loop_
_entity_poly.entity_id
_entity_poly.type
_entity_poly.pdbx_seq_one_letter_code
_entity_poly.pdbx_strand_id
1 'polypeptide(L)'
;MLLYRIANMFVDVPALKERVARRKWLDFILSMIGEKRTYLYLYTRTFLRSGNYFGLYVRLLALGGVILYFIPFLYGRFIVSLIFLYLIGYQLLTLWKHHRMKIWLDLYPVGGEEKKKDFLALLNAILIIGSVIFTVIFALATKDFMMTGILLIVSILFSIGFVYQYGAKRIERLN
;
A
#
# COMPACT_ATOMS: atom_id res chain seq x y z
N MET A 1 6.90 -27.25 10.08
CA MET A 1 5.90 -26.45 9.33
C MET A 1 4.98 -27.29 8.43
N LEU A 2 5.43 -28.40 7.83
CA LEU A 2 4.60 -29.29 6.98
C LEU A 2 3.41 -29.93 7.73
N LEU A 3 3.62 -30.43 8.95
CA LEU A 3 2.58 -31.09 9.74
C LEU A 3 1.39 -30.18 10.07
N TYR A 4 1.65 -28.92 10.43
CA TYR A 4 0.60 -27.93 10.72
C TYR A 4 -0.25 -27.58 9.49
N ARG A 5 0.30 -27.69 8.28
CA ARG A 5 -0.43 -27.42 7.03
C ARG A 5 -1.34 -28.58 6.64
N ILE A 6 -0.88 -29.82 6.82
CA ILE A 6 -1.68 -31.03 6.57
C ILE A 6 -2.84 -31.11 7.56
N ALA A 7 -2.57 -30.87 8.85
CA ALA A 7 -3.61 -30.87 9.87
C ALA A 7 -4.71 -29.83 9.59
N ASN A 8 -4.33 -28.64 9.08
CA ASN A 8 -5.26 -27.59 8.70
C ASN A 8 -6.16 -27.93 7.50
N MET A 9 -5.87 -29.01 6.74
CA MET A 9 -6.75 -29.49 5.67
C MET A 9 -7.87 -30.39 6.18
N PHE A 10 -7.74 -30.92 7.40
CA PHE A 10 -8.69 -31.88 7.98
C PHE A 10 -9.43 -31.30 9.20
N VAL A 11 -8.81 -30.39 9.94
CA VAL A 11 -9.39 -29.71 11.11
C VAL A 11 -8.79 -28.30 11.19
N ASP A 12 -9.61 -27.28 11.43
CA ASP A 12 -9.12 -25.91 11.66
C ASP A 12 -8.25 -25.86 12.94
N VAL A 13 -6.92 -25.81 12.75
CA VAL A 13 -5.96 -25.80 13.87
C VAL A 13 -5.76 -24.35 14.35
N PRO A 14 -5.96 -24.04 15.65
CA PRO A 14 -5.97 -22.67 16.17
C PRO A 14 -4.64 -21.90 16.03
N ALA A 15 -3.53 -22.58 15.76
CA ALA A 15 -2.20 -21.99 15.62
C ALA A 15 -1.96 -21.23 14.29
N LEU A 16 -2.84 -21.39 13.29
CA LEU A 16 -2.74 -20.77 11.96
C LEU A 16 -3.99 -19.97 11.57
N LYS A 17 -4.70 -19.41 12.55
CA LYS A 17 -5.77 -18.46 12.24
C LYS A 17 -5.15 -17.19 11.63
N GLU A 18 -5.10 -17.10 10.31
CA GLU A 18 -5.03 -15.81 9.60
C GLU A 18 -6.20 -14.99 10.16
N ARG A 19 -5.93 -14.09 11.12
CA ARG A 19 -6.94 -13.24 11.74
C ARG A 19 -7.47 -12.27 10.67
N VAL A 20 -8.49 -12.70 9.94
CA VAL A 20 -9.26 -11.82 9.05
C VAL A 20 -10.20 -11.00 9.92
N ALA A 21 -9.68 -9.91 10.48
CA ALA A 21 -10.47 -8.96 11.25
C ALA A 21 -11.35 -8.13 10.30
N ARG A 22 -12.66 -8.31 10.35
CA ARG A 22 -13.65 -7.48 9.63
C ARG A 22 -13.63 -6.07 10.21
N ARG A 23 -13.06 -5.10 9.50
CA ARG A 23 -13.06 -3.68 9.90
C ARG A 23 -14.13 -2.91 9.12
N LYS A 24 -15.33 -2.81 9.69
CA LYS A 24 -16.51 -2.12 9.10
C LYS A 24 -16.24 -0.65 8.75
N TRP A 25 -15.27 0.01 9.38
CA TRP A 25 -14.95 1.43 9.13
C TRP A 25 -14.27 1.68 7.77
N LEU A 26 -13.78 0.64 7.11
CA LEU A 26 -13.13 0.75 5.80
C LEU A 26 -14.08 0.53 4.61
N ASP A 27 -15.34 0.15 4.85
CA ASP A 27 -16.34 -0.02 3.80
C ASP A 27 -16.70 1.33 3.12
N PHE A 28 -16.49 2.47 3.80
CA PHE A 28 -16.71 3.81 3.22
C PHE A 28 -15.75 4.14 2.06
N ILE A 29 -14.53 3.60 2.08
CA ILE A 29 -13.56 3.75 0.99
C ILE A 29 -14.02 2.96 -0.24
N LEU A 30 -14.68 1.81 -0.03
CA LEU A 30 -15.25 0.99 -1.11
C LEU A 30 -16.45 1.67 -1.77
N SER A 31 -17.31 2.36 -1.02
CA SER A 31 -18.47 3.05 -1.60
C SER A 31 -18.11 4.27 -2.47
N MET A 32 -16.90 4.83 -2.31
CA MET A 32 -16.43 5.97 -3.10
C MET A 32 -15.83 5.55 -4.46
N ILE A 33 -15.40 4.29 -4.59
CA ILE A 33 -14.91 3.69 -5.83
C ILE A 33 -16.13 3.10 -6.55
N GLY A 34 -16.89 3.94 -7.26
CA GLY A 34 -18.09 3.51 -7.98
C GLY A 34 -17.85 2.29 -8.89
N GLU A 35 -18.90 1.51 -9.14
CA GLU A 35 -18.91 0.19 -9.78
C GLU A 35 -18.24 0.09 -11.17
N LYS A 36 -17.89 1.22 -11.80
CA LYS A 36 -17.30 1.28 -13.15
C LYS A 36 -15.86 0.75 -13.27
N ARG A 37 -15.14 0.49 -12.17
CA ARG A 37 -13.79 -0.13 -12.18
C ARG A 37 -13.72 -1.34 -11.25
N THR A 38 -14.37 -2.41 -11.65
CA THR A 38 -14.53 -3.68 -10.91
C THR A 38 -13.21 -4.22 -10.33
N TYR A 39 -12.10 -4.11 -11.04
CA TYR A 39 -10.81 -4.63 -10.59
C TYR A 39 -10.10 -3.74 -9.57
N LEU A 40 -10.17 -2.41 -9.71
CA LEU A 40 -9.66 -1.46 -8.70
C LEU A 40 -10.43 -1.65 -7.39
N TYR A 41 -11.74 -1.87 -7.49
CA TYR A 41 -12.60 -2.23 -6.37
C TYR A 41 -12.18 -3.56 -5.72
N LEU A 42 -11.92 -4.62 -6.51
CA LEU A 42 -11.46 -5.91 -6.01
C LEU A 42 -10.09 -5.84 -5.33
N TYR A 43 -9.12 -5.15 -5.92
CA TYR A 43 -7.79 -4.96 -5.34
C TYR A 43 -7.85 -4.12 -4.07
N THR A 44 -8.66 -3.06 -4.05
CA THR A 44 -8.89 -2.24 -2.85
C THR A 44 -9.52 -3.09 -1.76
N ARG A 45 -10.59 -3.82 -2.07
CA ARG A 45 -11.23 -4.75 -1.14
C ARG A 45 -10.26 -5.78 -0.59
N THR A 46 -9.36 -6.30 -1.43
CA THR A 46 -8.36 -7.30 -1.03
C THR A 46 -7.28 -6.69 -0.15
N PHE A 47 -6.81 -5.48 -0.44
CA PHE A 47 -5.88 -4.74 0.42
C PHE A 47 -6.49 -4.43 1.79
N LEU A 48 -7.75 -4.01 1.81
CA LEU A 48 -8.47 -3.68 3.06
C LEU A 48 -8.85 -4.92 3.87
N ARG A 49 -9.13 -6.06 3.21
CA ARG A 49 -9.51 -7.33 3.86
C ARG A 49 -8.31 -8.16 4.30
N SER A 50 -7.18 -8.09 3.60
CA SER A 50 -5.93 -8.75 4.02
C SER A 50 -5.26 -7.92 5.12
N GLY A 51 -5.74 -8.08 6.35
CA GLY A 51 -5.35 -7.27 7.52
C GLY A 51 -3.84 -7.16 7.79
N ASN A 52 -3.00 -8.00 7.18
CA ASN A 52 -1.55 -7.92 7.29
C ASN A 52 -0.96 -6.73 6.51
N TYR A 53 -1.49 -6.39 5.32
CA TYR A 53 -0.93 -5.34 4.47
C TYR A 53 -1.44 -3.95 4.81
N PHE A 54 -2.75 -3.82 5.07
CA PHE A 54 -3.29 -2.57 5.60
C PHE A 54 -2.66 -2.24 6.97
N GLY A 55 -2.50 -3.23 7.84
CA GLY A 55 -1.81 -3.06 9.13
C GLY A 55 -0.35 -2.63 8.98
N LEU A 56 0.36 -3.19 8.00
CA LEU A 56 1.74 -2.82 7.67
C LEU A 56 1.82 -1.36 7.18
N TYR A 57 0.92 -0.97 6.26
CA TYR A 57 0.83 0.39 5.74
C TYR A 57 0.55 1.42 6.85
N VAL A 58 -0.47 1.16 7.69
CA VAL A 58 -0.81 2.05 8.81
C VAL A 58 0.34 2.15 9.81
N ARG A 59 1.04 1.06 10.09
CA ARG A 59 2.22 1.07 10.98
C ARG A 59 3.33 1.96 10.42
N LEU A 60 3.63 1.84 9.13
CA LEU A 60 4.63 2.69 8.49
C LEU A 60 4.21 4.16 8.45
N LEU A 61 2.94 4.45 8.16
CA LEU A 61 2.43 5.82 8.21
C LEU A 61 2.55 6.41 9.62
N ALA A 62 2.17 5.65 10.65
CA ALA A 62 2.27 6.09 12.04
C ALA A 62 3.74 6.33 12.43
N LEU A 63 4.63 5.37 12.17
CA LEU A 63 6.06 5.51 12.48
C LEU A 63 6.70 6.68 11.70
N GLY A 64 6.42 6.78 10.40
CA GLY A 64 6.92 7.85 9.55
C GLY A 64 6.41 9.22 10.00
N GLY A 65 5.13 9.31 10.36
CA GLY A 65 4.52 10.53 10.87
C GLY A 65 5.11 10.98 12.20
N VAL A 66 5.30 10.06 13.15
CA VAL A 66 5.94 10.35 14.44
C VAL A 66 7.38 10.84 14.22
N ILE A 67 8.19 10.10 13.44
CA ILE A 67 9.58 10.48 13.21
C ILE A 67 9.67 11.84 12.51
N LEU A 68 8.82 12.07 11.50
CA LEU A 68 8.78 13.34 10.78
C LEU A 68 8.44 14.51 11.71
N TYR A 69 7.51 14.32 12.65
CA TYR A 69 7.13 15.35 13.61
C TYR A 69 8.25 15.70 14.60
N PHE A 70 8.97 14.70 15.10
CA PHE A 70 10.01 14.88 16.12
C PHE A 70 11.35 15.40 15.59
N ILE A 71 11.63 15.27 14.29
CA ILE A 71 12.89 15.76 13.72
C ILE A 71 12.95 17.29 13.82
N PRO A 72 14.02 17.89 14.34
CA PRO A 72 14.14 19.34 14.45
C PRO A 72 14.60 20.02 13.14
N PHE A 73 15.28 19.30 12.24
CA PHE A 73 15.88 19.88 11.03
C PHE A 73 14.96 19.74 9.79
N LEU A 74 14.74 20.86 9.07
CA LEU A 74 13.83 20.94 7.92
C LEU A 74 14.15 19.94 6.81
N TYR A 75 15.40 19.90 6.35
CA TYR A 75 15.82 18.98 5.30
C TYR A 75 15.75 17.52 5.76
N GLY A 76 15.95 17.27 7.06
CA GLY A 76 15.79 15.95 7.65
C GLY A 76 14.36 15.44 7.53
N ARG A 77 13.37 16.29 7.86
CA ARG A 77 11.94 15.97 7.67
C ARG A 77 11.60 15.66 6.21
N PHE A 78 12.14 16.46 5.28
CA PHE A 78 11.94 16.28 3.85
C PHE A 78 12.47 14.92 3.36
N ILE A 79 13.71 14.59 3.70
CA ILE A 79 14.33 13.31 3.34
C ILE A 79 13.54 12.14 3.95
N VAL A 80 13.15 12.24 5.21
CA VAL A 80 12.39 11.19 5.91
C VAL A 80 11.04 10.94 5.26
N SER A 81 10.29 11.97 4.86
CA SER A 81 9.03 11.76 4.13
C SER A 81 9.21 10.96 2.86
N LEU A 82 10.25 11.24 2.07
CA LEU A 82 10.52 10.52 0.82
C LEU A 82 10.96 9.08 1.08
N ILE A 83 11.80 8.85 2.09
CA ILE A 83 12.23 7.50 2.49
C ILE A 83 11.03 6.66 2.92
N PHE A 84 10.16 7.17 3.79
CA PHE A 84 8.99 6.41 4.23
C PHE A 84 8.02 6.14 3.10
N LEU A 85 7.84 7.09 2.19
CA LEU A 85 7.00 6.91 1.01
C LEU A 85 7.55 5.84 0.07
N TYR A 86 8.88 5.81 -0.12
CA TYR A 86 9.57 4.73 -0.82
C TYR A 86 9.38 3.37 -0.13
N LEU A 87 9.55 3.30 1.20
CA LEU A 87 9.39 2.06 1.96
C LEU A 87 7.98 1.50 1.85
N ILE A 88 6.97 2.37 1.91
CA ILE A 88 5.57 2.01 1.70
C ILE A 88 5.39 1.38 0.31
N GLY A 89 5.88 2.04 -0.73
CA GLY A 89 5.75 1.55 -2.11
C GLY A 89 6.46 0.22 -2.32
N TYR A 90 7.67 0.10 -1.78
CA TYR A 90 8.45 -1.13 -1.82
C TYR A 90 7.76 -2.29 -1.10
N GLN A 91 7.23 -2.05 0.11
CA GLN A 91 6.51 -3.06 0.87
C GLN A 91 5.21 -3.48 0.18
N LEU A 92 4.48 -2.54 -0.42
CA LEU A 92 3.30 -2.89 -1.23
C LEU A 92 3.66 -3.68 -2.49
N LEU A 93 4.82 -3.47 -3.11
CA LEU A 93 5.24 -4.31 -4.24
C LEU A 93 5.45 -5.77 -3.83
N THR A 94 5.82 -6.04 -2.56
CA THR A 94 5.89 -7.42 -2.07
C THR A 94 4.53 -8.12 -1.98
N LEU A 95 3.42 -7.34 -1.91
CA LEU A 95 2.06 -7.87 -1.98
C LEU A 95 1.83 -8.59 -3.31
N TRP A 96 2.27 -8.01 -4.43
CA TRP A 96 2.16 -8.64 -5.76
C TRP A 96 2.79 -10.04 -5.78
N LYS A 97 3.97 -10.17 -5.19
CA LYS A 97 4.69 -11.45 -5.10
C LYS A 97 3.97 -12.47 -4.22
N HIS A 98 3.39 -12.04 -3.09
CA HIS A 98 2.68 -12.94 -2.18
C HIS A 98 1.31 -13.37 -2.74
N HIS A 99 0.65 -12.52 -3.53
CA HIS A 99 -0.65 -12.82 -4.13
C HIS A 99 -0.55 -13.88 -5.25
N ARG A 100 0.58 -13.99 -5.95
CA ARG A 100 0.87 -15.08 -6.91
C ARG A 100 0.84 -16.49 -6.28
N MET A 101 0.92 -16.61 -4.95
CA MET A 101 0.87 -17.91 -4.25
C MET A 101 -0.54 -18.32 -3.80
N LYS A 102 -1.55 -17.44 -3.83
CA LYS A 102 -2.95 -17.83 -3.60
C LYS A 102 -3.64 -18.04 -4.96
N ILE A 103 -3.99 -19.30 -5.23
CA ILE A 103 -4.70 -19.85 -6.40
C ILE A 103 -5.92 -19.02 -6.89
N TRP A 104 -6.47 -18.14 -6.04
CA TRP A 104 -7.65 -17.31 -6.32
C TRP A 104 -7.51 -16.34 -7.51
N LEU A 105 -6.29 -16.02 -7.97
CA LEU A 105 -6.06 -15.13 -9.12
C LEU A 105 -6.06 -15.85 -10.49
N ASP A 106 -5.92 -17.19 -10.50
CA ASP A 106 -6.00 -18.01 -11.73
C ASP A 106 -7.44 -18.32 -12.15
N LEU A 107 -8.40 -18.12 -11.25
CA LEU A 107 -9.84 -18.36 -11.51
C LEU A 107 -10.51 -17.24 -12.32
N TYR A 108 -9.86 -16.10 -12.56
CA TYR A 108 -10.45 -14.98 -13.31
C TYR A 108 -9.79 -14.79 -14.70
N PRO A 109 -10.53 -15.00 -15.80
CA PRO A 109 -10.03 -15.02 -17.17
C PRO A 109 -9.85 -13.58 -17.69
N VAL A 110 -8.80 -12.92 -17.24
CA VAL A 110 -8.44 -11.56 -17.66
C VAL A 110 -6.97 -11.54 -18.05
N GLY A 111 -6.66 -10.90 -19.17
CA GLY A 111 -5.29 -10.81 -19.70
C GLY A 111 -4.31 -10.28 -18.65
N GLY A 112 -3.11 -10.87 -18.60
CA GLY A 112 -2.09 -10.53 -17.60
C GLY A 112 -1.72 -9.04 -17.56
N GLU A 113 -1.85 -8.33 -18.68
CA GLU A 113 -1.57 -6.89 -18.80
C GLU A 113 -2.59 -6.00 -18.05
N GLU A 114 -3.88 -6.34 -18.07
CA GLU A 114 -4.90 -5.57 -17.33
C GLU A 114 -4.73 -5.72 -15.82
N LYS A 115 -4.39 -6.93 -15.36
CA LYS A 115 -4.10 -7.20 -13.93
C LYS A 115 -2.94 -6.34 -13.41
N LYS A 116 -1.88 -6.14 -14.22
CA LYS A 116 -0.74 -5.29 -13.86
C LYS A 116 -1.16 -3.82 -13.78
N LYS A 117 -1.92 -3.34 -14.77
CA LYS A 117 -2.38 -1.95 -14.85
C LYS A 117 -3.23 -1.57 -13.64
N ASP A 118 -4.16 -2.44 -13.24
CA ASP A 118 -5.03 -2.17 -12.09
C ASP A 118 -4.29 -2.21 -10.75
N PHE A 119 -3.29 -3.10 -10.61
CA PHE A 119 -2.44 -3.12 -9.43
C PHE A 119 -1.57 -1.86 -9.34
N LEU A 120 -0.98 -1.40 -10.44
CA LEU A 120 -0.21 -0.15 -10.49
C LEU A 120 -1.10 1.06 -10.17
N ALA A 121 -2.35 1.07 -10.63
CA ALA A 121 -3.31 2.12 -10.30
C ALA A 121 -3.62 2.15 -8.79
N LEU A 122 -3.81 0.99 -8.16
CA LEU A 122 -4.00 0.90 -6.71
C LEU A 122 -2.75 1.34 -5.95
N LEU A 123 -1.56 0.90 -6.39
CA LEU A 123 -0.29 1.30 -5.77
C LEU A 123 -0.12 2.83 -5.80
N ASN A 124 -0.42 3.45 -6.95
CA ASN A 124 -0.37 4.90 -7.08
C ASN A 124 -1.36 5.60 -6.16
N ALA A 125 -2.61 5.12 -6.08
CA ALA A 125 -3.61 5.70 -5.19
C ALA A 125 -3.15 5.66 -3.72
N ILE A 126 -2.58 4.54 -3.26
CA ILE A 126 -2.11 4.38 -1.88
C ILE A 126 -0.90 5.27 -1.59
N LEU A 127 0.02 5.40 -2.54
CA LEU A 127 1.17 6.29 -2.41
C LEU A 127 0.78 7.78 -2.43
N ILE A 128 -0.20 8.18 -3.25
CA ILE A 128 -0.76 9.54 -3.23
C ILE A 128 -1.45 9.82 -1.89
N ILE A 129 -2.24 8.89 -1.36
CA ILE A 129 -2.83 9.06 -0.02
C ILE A 129 -1.72 9.23 1.03
N GLY A 130 -0.67 8.41 0.96
CA GLY A 130 0.48 8.52 1.85
C GLY A 130 1.23 9.85 1.71
N SER A 131 1.39 10.36 0.49
CA SER A 131 2.05 11.65 0.22
C SER A 131 1.28 12.81 0.83
N VAL A 132 -0.05 12.82 0.68
CA VAL A 132 -0.92 13.84 1.27
C VAL A 132 -0.82 13.80 2.80
N ILE A 133 -0.89 12.61 3.41
CA ILE A 133 -0.79 12.46 4.87
C ILE A 133 0.56 12.98 5.38
N PHE A 134 1.68 12.59 4.77
CA PHE A 134 2.99 13.08 5.19
C PHE A 134 3.17 14.58 4.96
N THR A 135 2.60 15.12 3.89
CA THR A 135 2.61 16.57 3.63
C THR A 135 1.83 17.32 4.72
N VAL A 136 0.67 16.84 5.12
CA VAL A 136 -0.12 17.46 6.21
C VAL A 136 0.67 17.43 7.52
N ILE A 137 1.29 16.30 7.87
CA ILE A 137 2.11 16.20 9.08
C ILE A 137 3.31 17.15 9.02
N PHE A 138 3.97 17.26 7.86
CA PHE A 138 5.06 18.19 7.64
C PHE A 138 4.62 19.64 7.79
N ALA A 139 3.46 20.01 7.23
CA ALA A 139 2.88 21.34 7.35
C ALA A 139 2.66 21.72 8.82
N LEU A 140 2.11 20.78 9.62
CA LEU A 140 1.86 20.99 11.05
C LEU A 140 3.15 21.13 11.87
N ALA A 141 4.18 20.37 11.52
CA ALA A 141 5.46 20.39 12.24
C ALA A 141 6.31 21.62 11.89
N THR A 142 6.30 22.04 10.62
CA THR A 142 7.21 23.07 10.09
C THR A 142 6.60 24.46 10.05
N LYS A 143 5.29 24.57 9.82
CA LYS A 143 4.55 25.84 9.64
C LYS A 143 5.08 26.75 8.51
N ASP A 144 5.91 26.21 7.63
CA ASP A 144 6.40 26.90 6.42
C ASP A 144 5.55 26.46 5.22
N PHE A 145 4.82 27.41 4.63
CA PHE A 145 3.94 27.15 3.50
C PHE A 145 4.70 26.86 2.20
N MET A 146 5.87 27.47 2.00
CA MET A 146 6.64 27.31 0.77
C MET A 146 7.28 25.92 0.71
N MET A 147 7.95 25.51 1.78
CA MET A 147 8.55 24.17 1.87
C MET A 147 7.49 23.05 1.83
N THR A 148 6.32 23.28 2.41
CA THR A 148 5.20 22.33 2.35
C THR A 148 4.70 22.15 0.91
N GLY A 149 4.53 23.24 0.16
CA GLY A 149 4.13 23.17 -1.26
C GLY A 149 5.13 22.41 -2.12
N ILE A 150 6.43 22.66 -1.91
CA ILE A 150 7.51 21.93 -2.60
C ILE A 150 7.45 20.44 -2.26
N LEU A 151 7.29 20.08 -0.98
CA LEU A 151 7.21 18.69 -0.57
C LEU A 151 6.01 17.97 -1.18
N LEU A 152 4.85 18.63 -1.27
CA LEU A 152 3.65 18.07 -1.90
C LEU A 152 3.94 17.71 -3.37
N ILE A 153 4.48 18.65 -4.13
CA ILE A 153 4.77 18.45 -5.55
C ILE A 153 5.80 17.32 -5.73
N VAL A 154 6.89 17.36 -4.96
CA VAL A 154 7.96 16.37 -5.05
C VAL A 154 7.47 14.98 -4.64
N SER A 155 6.67 14.87 -3.59
CA SER A 155 6.14 13.59 -3.12
C SER A 155 5.11 12.97 -4.08
N ILE A 156 4.28 13.78 -4.74
CA ILE A 156 3.37 13.31 -5.80
C ILE A 156 4.16 12.86 -7.03
N LEU A 157 5.12 13.67 -7.50
CA LEU A 157 5.98 13.31 -8.63
C LEU A 157 6.75 12.02 -8.34
N PHE A 158 7.26 11.87 -7.12
CA PHE A 158 7.93 10.66 -6.67
C PHE A 158 7.00 9.45 -6.66
N SER A 159 5.76 9.59 -6.17
CA SER A 159 4.74 8.53 -6.20
C SER A 159 4.50 8.03 -7.63
N ILE A 160 4.25 8.95 -8.56
CA ILE A 160 4.00 8.63 -9.97
C ILE A 160 5.24 7.98 -10.58
N GLY A 161 6.42 8.59 -10.41
CA GLY A 161 7.68 8.07 -10.92
C GLY A 161 8.01 6.67 -10.39
N PHE A 162 7.81 6.43 -9.09
CA PHE A 162 8.03 5.15 -8.45
C PHE A 162 7.12 4.06 -9.04
N VAL A 163 5.84 4.35 -9.25
CA VAL A 163 4.88 3.38 -9.82
C VAL A 163 5.27 3.01 -11.26
N TYR A 164 5.51 4.00 -12.12
CA TYR A 164 5.75 3.76 -13.55
C TYR A 164 7.17 3.26 -13.84
N GLN A 165 8.19 3.70 -13.11
CA GLN A 165 9.56 3.24 -13.35
C GLN A 165 9.91 2.00 -12.53
N TYR A 166 9.65 2.00 -11.22
CA TYR A 166 10.07 0.93 -10.34
C TYR A 166 9.02 -0.19 -10.29
N GLY A 167 7.73 0.16 -10.14
CA GLY A 167 6.63 -0.78 -10.13
C GLY A 167 6.54 -1.61 -11.42
N ALA A 168 6.47 -0.95 -12.58
CA ALA A 168 6.36 -1.63 -13.87
C ALA A 168 7.57 -2.54 -14.16
N LYS A 169 8.80 -2.02 -14.03
CA LYS A 169 10.04 -2.81 -14.26
C LYS A 169 10.20 -3.97 -13.28
N ARG A 170 9.70 -3.85 -12.05
CA ARG A 170 9.78 -4.92 -11.06
C ARG A 170 8.78 -6.03 -11.36
N ILE A 171 7.59 -5.68 -11.87
CA ILE A 171 6.57 -6.65 -12.29
C ILE A 171 7.03 -7.41 -13.55
N GLU A 172 7.65 -6.74 -14.52
CA GLU A 172 8.22 -7.38 -15.71
C GLU A 172 9.32 -8.39 -15.36
N ARG A 173 10.20 -8.08 -14.40
CA ARG A 173 11.24 -9.02 -13.90
C ARG A 173 10.70 -10.23 -13.14
N LEU A 174 9.41 -10.25 -12.81
CA LEU A 174 8.75 -11.33 -12.07
C LEU A 174 7.85 -12.20 -12.97
N ASN A 175 7.71 -11.85 -14.25
CA ASN A 175 7.24 -12.75 -15.30
C ASN A 175 8.42 -13.51 -15.91
#